data_AF-A0A0F6Q922-F1
#
_entry.id   AF-A0A0F6Q922-F1
#
_cell.length_a   1.000
_cell.length_b   1.000
_cell.length_c   1.000
_cell.angle_alpha   90.00
_cell.angle_beta   90.00
_cell.angle_gamma   90.00
#
_symmetry.space_group_name_H-M   'P 1'
#
loop_
_entity.id
_entity.type
_entity.pdbx_description
1 polymer ?
#
loop_
_entity_poly.entity_id
_entity_poly.type
_entity_poly.pdbx_seq_one_letter_code
_entity_poly.pdbx_strand_id
1 'polypeptide(L)'
;DQRESDPIIEDLERMMGVLREEMHLTADRRGYIYGDIVIRDGEDEFNTSKLGMGGWAVPGTVEHLQFVEVNVDYALVVETAAMADRLIEEKFPRKENALIIATQGQASRGVRRLIHRLHYEEGLPIIVFTDGDPYGWYIYSTIKQGSINLAYLS
;
A
#
# COMPACT_ATOMS: atom_id res chain seq x y z
N ASP A 1 -22.71 -12.21 3.91
CA ASP A 1 -22.61 -10.90 4.57
C ASP A 1 -21.28 -10.73 5.28
N GLN A 2 -20.39 -9.87 4.76
CA GLN A 2 -19.16 -9.46 5.46
C GLN A 2 -19.40 -8.27 6.40
N ARG A 3 -20.52 -7.56 6.27
CA ARG A 3 -20.83 -6.32 7.01
C ARG A 3 -21.10 -6.51 8.51
N GLU A 4 -21.52 -7.69 8.93
CA GLU A 4 -21.77 -7.98 10.35
C GLU A 4 -20.57 -8.61 11.07
N SER A 5 -19.62 -9.19 10.32
CA SER A 5 -18.42 -9.79 10.90
C SER A 5 -17.33 -8.76 11.17
N ASP A 6 -17.22 -7.74 10.31
CA ASP A 6 -16.19 -6.70 10.42
C ASP A 6 -16.14 -5.96 11.77
N PRO A 7 -17.28 -5.58 12.40
CA PRO A 7 -17.28 -4.90 13.69
C PRO A 7 -16.88 -5.80 14.86
N ILE A 8 -17.35 -7.06 14.85
CA ILE A 8 -17.07 -8.03 15.92
C ILE A 8 -15.59 -8.40 15.93
N ILE A 9 -15.00 -8.54 14.74
CA ILE A 9 -13.58 -8.81 14.58
C ILE A 9 -12.74 -7.59 15.04
N GLU A 10 -13.23 -6.37 14.82
CA GLU A 10 -12.58 -5.15 15.29
C GLU A 10 -12.55 -5.04 16.82
N ASP A 11 -13.64 -5.41 17.48
CA ASP A 11 -13.70 -5.41 18.93
C ASP A 11 -12.79 -6.50 19.53
N LEU A 12 -12.67 -7.64 18.86
CA LEU A 12 -11.74 -8.70 19.29
C LEU A 12 -10.26 -8.29 19.14
N GLU A 13 -9.91 -7.57 18.07
CA GLU A 13 -8.57 -6.98 17.89
C GLU A 13 -8.22 -6.04 19.05
N ARG A 14 -9.19 -5.18 19.43
CA ARG A 14 -9.01 -4.19 20.51
C ARG A 14 -8.85 -4.85 21.88
N MET A 15 -9.55 -5.95 22.15
CA MET A 15 -9.47 -6.64 23.44
C MET A 15 -8.20 -7.48 23.59
N MET A 16 -7.65 -8.03 22.49
CA MET A 16 -6.48 -8.92 22.54
C MET A 16 -5.16 -8.25 22.17
N GLY A 17 -5.17 -6.99 21.69
CA GLY A 17 -3.95 -6.29 21.26
C GLY A 17 -3.29 -6.93 20.03
N VAL A 18 -4.05 -7.76 19.30
CA VAL A 18 -3.60 -8.59 18.20
C VAL A 18 -4.30 -8.12 16.93
N LEU A 19 -3.54 -7.91 15.85
CA LEU A 19 -4.07 -7.51 14.55
C LEU A 19 -4.84 -8.68 13.90
N ARG A 20 -5.91 -8.37 13.14
CA ARG A 20 -6.72 -9.28 12.28
C ARG A 20 -5.92 -10.30 11.47
N GLU A 21 -4.66 -10.00 11.23
CA GLU A 21 -3.75 -10.72 10.36
C GLU A 21 -3.23 -12.02 11.01
N GLU A 22 -3.29 -12.16 12.34
CA GLU A 22 -3.07 -13.44 13.04
C GLU A 22 -4.28 -14.39 12.97
N MET A 23 -5.43 -13.92 12.45
CA MET A 23 -6.69 -14.69 12.39
C MET A 23 -6.99 -15.30 11.00
N HIS A 24 -5.99 -15.41 10.10
CA HIS A 24 -6.10 -16.02 8.76
C HIS A 24 -7.22 -15.47 7.84
N LEU A 25 -7.77 -14.30 8.13
CA LEU A 25 -8.70 -13.62 7.23
C LEU A 25 -7.90 -12.94 6.12
N THR A 26 -7.72 -13.65 5.01
CA THR A 26 -6.94 -13.17 3.87
C THR A 26 -7.66 -11.99 3.22
N ALA A 27 -7.22 -10.77 3.51
CA ALA A 27 -7.75 -9.58 2.87
C ALA A 27 -7.45 -9.61 1.36
N ASP A 28 -8.42 -9.17 0.57
CA ASP A 28 -8.36 -9.11 -0.90
C ASP A 28 -7.09 -8.34 -1.34
N ARG A 29 -6.24 -8.96 -2.16
CA ARG A 29 -5.00 -8.35 -2.68
C ARG A 29 -5.36 -7.26 -3.70
N ARG A 30 -5.56 -6.03 -3.22
CA ARG A 30 -5.85 -4.86 -4.05
C ARG A 30 -4.73 -3.86 -3.95
N GLY A 31 -4.15 -3.56 -5.12
CA GLY A 31 -3.01 -2.68 -5.29
C GLY A 31 -1.70 -3.40 -5.58
N TYR A 32 -0.79 -2.69 -6.23
CA TYR A 32 0.54 -3.19 -6.59
C TYR A 32 1.57 -2.06 -6.52
N ILE A 33 2.84 -2.45 -6.44
CA ILE A 33 3.97 -1.51 -6.48
C ILE A 33 4.89 -1.82 -7.66
N TYR A 34 5.52 -0.78 -8.18
CA TYR A 34 6.50 -0.88 -9.25
C TYR A 34 7.59 0.19 -9.07
N GLY A 35 8.84 -0.22 -8.88
CA GLY A 35 9.97 0.68 -8.76
C GLY A 35 11.26 -0.07 -8.45
N ASP A 36 12.38 0.66 -8.37
CA ASP A 36 13.67 0.05 -8.04
C ASP A 36 13.79 -0.14 -6.52
N ILE A 37 13.07 -1.13 -6.01
CA ILE A 37 13.10 -1.56 -4.62
C ILE A 37 13.22 -3.09 -4.58
N VAL A 38 14.11 -3.58 -3.72
CA VAL A 38 14.33 -4.99 -3.45
C VAL A 38 13.62 -5.33 -2.14
N ILE A 39 12.65 -6.23 -2.24
CA ILE A 39 11.87 -6.71 -1.11
C ILE A 39 12.20 -8.18 -0.91
N ARG A 40 12.38 -8.56 0.36
CA ARG A 40 12.44 -9.94 0.80
C ARG A 40 11.14 -10.34 1.47
N ASP A 41 10.51 -11.37 0.94
CA ASP A 41 9.31 -12.01 1.45
C ASP A 41 9.65 -13.46 1.82
N GLY A 42 9.86 -13.72 3.11
CA GLY A 42 10.36 -15.01 3.59
C GLY A 42 11.78 -15.30 3.09
N GLU A 43 11.94 -16.36 2.31
CA GLU A 43 13.22 -16.76 1.70
C GLU A 43 13.44 -16.15 0.31
N ASP A 44 12.39 -15.60 -0.31
CA ASP A 44 12.44 -15.04 -1.66
C ASP A 44 12.80 -13.56 -1.62
N GLU A 45 13.78 -13.16 -2.43
CA GLU A 45 14.20 -11.77 -2.61
C GLU A 45 14.06 -11.38 -4.08
N PHE A 46 13.34 -10.29 -4.34
CA PHE A 46 13.06 -9.84 -5.70
C PHE A 46 13.00 -8.32 -5.81
N ASN A 47 13.32 -7.82 -7.01
CA ASN A 47 13.19 -6.41 -7.33
C ASN A 47 11.87 -6.16 -8.07
N THR A 48 11.06 -5.24 -7.57
CA THR A 48 9.69 -5.02 -8.10
C THR A 48 9.68 -4.47 -9.53
N SER A 49 10.74 -3.78 -9.97
CA SER A 49 10.86 -3.29 -11.36
C SER A 49 11.10 -4.40 -12.39
N LYS A 50 11.58 -5.58 -11.94
CA LYS A 50 11.95 -6.72 -12.79
C LYS A 50 10.83 -7.75 -12.96
N LEU A 51 9.66 -7.53 -12.35
CA LEU A 51 8.51 -8.44 -12.40
C LEU A 51 7.60 -8.21 -13.62
N GLY A 52 8.01 -7.37 -14.57
CA GLY A 52 7.22 -7.00 -15.74
C GLY A 52 6.30 -5.80 -15.48
N MET A 53 5.43 -5.49 -16.45
CA MET A 53 4.61 -4.26 -16.40
C MET A 53 3.55 -4.23 -15.30
N GLY A 54 3.16 -5.38 -14.75
CA GLY A 54 2.14 -5.46 -13.69
C GLY A 54 2.65 -5.21 -12.27
N GLY A 55 3.97 -5.05 -12.07
CA GLY A 55 4.57 -4.85 -10.76
C GLY A 55 4.34 -6.00 -9.79
N TRP A 56 4.54 -5.72 -8.49
CA TRP A 56 4.32 -6.66 -7.40
C TRP A 56 3.00 -6.36 -6.69
N ALA A 57 2.08 -7.33 -6.66
CA ALA A 57 0.81 -7.20 -5.96
C ALA A 57 1.02 -7.20 -4.43
N VAL A 58 0.50 -6.19 -3.75
CA VAL A 58 0.70 -6.02 -2.31
C VAL A 58 -0.14 -7.05 -1.53
N PRO A 59 0.47 -7.85 -0.65
CA PRO A 59 -0.26 -8.78 0.20
C PRO A 59 -1.09 -8.04 1.25
N GLY A 60 -2.12 -8.71 1.79
CA GLY A 60 -2.96 -8.13 2.85
C GLY A 60 -2.18 -7.84 4.14
N THR A 61 -1.19 -8.68 4.44
CA THR A 61 -0.26 -8.54 5.57
C THR A 61 1.11 -8.19 5.03
N VAL A 62 1.70 -7.12 5.55
CA VAL A 62 3.00 -6.63 5.07
C VAL A 62 4.08 -6.68 6.15
N GLU A 63 3.78 -7.12 7.37
CA GLU A 63 4.71 -7.03 8.52
C GLU A 63 5.95 -7.93 8.39
N HIS A 64 5.86 -9.04 7.65
CA HIS A 64 6.99 -9.95 7.43
C HIS A 64 7.93 -9.47 6.31
N LEU A 65 7.54 -8.46 5.54
CA LEU A 65 8.34 -7.95 4.43
C LEU A 65 9.55 -7.19 4.95
N GLN A 66 10.71 -7.43 4.35
CA GLN A 66 11.93 -6.68 4.62
C GLN A 66 12.32 -5.87 3.38
N PHE A 67 12.57 -4.57 3.56
CA PHE A 67 13.16 -3.73 2.53
C PHE A 67 14.66 -3.94 2.56
N VAL A 68 15.21 -4.60 1.54
CA VAL A 68 16.64 -4.93 1.48
C VAL A 68 17.43 -3.79 0.86
N GLU A 69 16.87 -3.20 -0.19
CA GLU A 69 17.49 -2.10 -0.94
C GLU A 69 16.40 -1.19 -1.51
N VAL A 70 16.54 0.12 -1.29
CA VAL A 70 15.58 1.12 -1.73
C VAL A 70 16.31 2.17 -2.58
N ASN A 71 16.23 2.04 -3.89
CA ASN A 71 16.92 2.89 -4.87
C ASN A 71 15.97 3.91 -5.52
N VAL A 72 15.12 4.53 -4.70
CA VAL A 72 14.10 5.47 -5.14
C VAL A 72 14.09 6.70 -4.25
N ASP A 73 13.86 7.87 -4.83
CA ASP A 73 13.89 9.16 -4.15
C ASP A 73 12.56 9.47 -3.44
N TYR A 74 11.44 8.92 -3.94
CA TYR A 74 10.10 9.09 -3.36
C TYR A 74 9.13 8.02 -3.85
N ALA A 75 8.00 7.88 -3.17
CA ALA A 75 6.88 7.05 -3.61
C ALA A 75 5.73 7.92 -4.14
N LEU A 76 5.20 7.56 -5.31
CA LEU A 76 4.04 8.15 -5.94
C LEU A 76 2.85 7.18 -5.84
N VAL A 77 1.89 7.53 -5.00
CA VAL A 77 0.65 6.79 -4.82
C VAL A 77 -0.36 7.24 -5.85
N VAL A 78 -0.83 6.32 -6.70
CA VAL A 78 -1.74 6.59 -7.81
C VAL A 78 -3.07 5.87 -7.58
N GLU A 79 -4.17 6.60 -7.71
CA GLU A 79 -5.51 6.07 -7.45
C GLU A 79 -5.92 4.97 -8.44
N THR A 80 -5.78 5.23 -9.74
CA THR A 80 -6.24 4.32 -10.79
C THR A 80 -5.10 3.47 -11.34
N ALA A 81 -5.33 2.16 -11.49
CA ALA A 81 -4.35 1.27 -12.13
C ALA A 81 -3.99 1.73 -13.54
N ALA A 82 -4.99 2.17 -14.32
CA ALA A 82 -4.73 2.64 -15.69
C ALA A 82 -3.73 3.80 -15.75
N MET A 83 -3.77 4.73 -14.80
CA MET A 83 -2.79 5.82 -14.72
C MET A 83 -1.42 5.32 -14.28
N ALA A 84 -1.37 4.41 -13.30
CA ALA A 84 -0.11 3.81 -12.85
C ALA A 84 0.57 3.01 -13.97
N ASP A 85 -0.18 2.16 -14.68
CA ASP A 85 0.29 1.41 -15.84
C ASP A 85 0.82 2.35 -16.92
N ARG A 86 0.12 3.44 -17.20
CA ARG A 86 0.56 4.45 -18.17
C ARG A 86 1.89 5.10 -17.78
N LEU A 87 2.09 5.43 -16.50
CA LEU A 87 3.36 5.97 -16.01
C LEU A 87 4.51 4.95 -16.15
N ILE A 88 4.23 3.67 -15.88
CA ILE A 88 5.18 2.58 -16.04
C ILE A 88 5.58 2.41 -17.51
N GLU A 89 4.61 2.42 -18.44
CA GLU A 89 4.84 2.37 -19.89
C GLU A 89 5.76 3.50 -20.37
N GLU A 90 5.54 4.71 -19.87
CA GLU A 90 6.35 5.91 -20.19
C GLU A 90 7.73 5.91 -19.50
N LYS A 91 8.04 4.86 -18.73
CA LYS A 91 9.28 4.67 -17.96
C LYS A 91 9.50 5.78 -16.93
N PHE A 92 8.44 6.41 -16.45
CA PHE A 92 8.49 7.42 -15.40
C PHE A 92 9.23 6.94 -14.13
N PRO A 93 8.96 5.73 -13.59
CA PRO A 93 9.61 5.24 -12.37
C PRO A 93 11.14 5.22 -12.47
N ARG A 94 11.65 4.92 -13.68
CA ARG A 94 13.08 4.86 -13.97
C ARG A 94 13.70 6.23 -14.27
N LYS A 95 12.91 7.17 -14.80
CA LYS A 95 13.39 8.53 -15.13
C LYS A 95 13.51 9.41 -13.89
N GLU A 96 12.55 9.29 -12.98
CA GLU A 96 12.44 10.13 -11.77
C GLU A 96 12.84 9.38 -10.48
N ASN A 97 13.42 8.17 -10.61
CA ASN A 97 13.72 7.27 -9.49
C ASN A 97 12.54 7.15 -8.50
N ALA A 98 11.34 6.94 -9.03
CA ALA A 98 10.12 6.95 -8.24
C ALA A 98 9.59 5.53 -8.03
N LEU A 99 9.06 5.26 -6.84
CA LEU A 99 8.26 4.05 -6.57
C LEU A 99 6.79 4.33 -6.87
N ILE A 100 6.20 3.65 -7.84
CA ILE A 100 4.77 3.73 -8.12
C ILE A 100 4.02 2.78 -7.20
N ILE A 101 2.96 3.27 -6.55
CA ILE A 101 2.06 2.49 -5.72
C ILE A 101 0.64 2.69 -6.24
N ALA A 102 0.08 1.69 -6.91
CA ALA A 102 -1.30 1.74 -7.41
C ALA A 102 -2.26 1.24 -6.31
N THR A 103 -3.25 2.05 -5.92
CA THR A 103 -4.24 1.66 -4.90
C THR A 103 -5.45 0.93 -5.48
N GLN A 104 -5.72 1.12 -6.78
CA GLN A 104 -6.90 0.57 -7.48
C GLN A 104 -8.22 1.02 -6.82
N GLY A 105 -8.34 2.33 -6.59
CA GLY A 105 -9.44 2.94 -5.86
C GLY A 105 -9.11 3.11 -4.37
N GLN A 106 -10.02 2.69 -3.48
CA GLN A 106 -9.78 2.80 -2.04
C GLN A 106 -8.63 1.90 -1.61
N ALA A 107 -7.57 2.50 -1.06
CA ALA A 107 -6.38 1.79 -0.63
C ALA A 107 -6.71 0.70 0.42
N SER A 108 -6.31 -0.53 0.11
CA SER A 108 -6.45 -1.66 1.02
C SER A 108 -5.65 -1.45 2.31
N ARG A 109 -5.93 -2.22 3.36
CA ARG A 109 -5.18 -2.15 4.63
C ARG A 109 -3.69 -2.44 4.39
N GLY A 110 -3.36 -3.47 3.61
CA GLY A 110 -1.99 -3.83 3.25
C GLY A 110 -1.25 -2.69 2.54
N VAL A 111 -1.87 -2.05 1.54
CA VAL A 111 -1.27 -0.90 0.83
C VAL A 111 -1.05 0.29 1.76
N ARG A 112 -2.02 0.63 2.61
CA ARG A 112 -1.87 1.72 3.59
C ARG A 112 -0.74 1.45 4.58
N ARG A 113 -0.66 0.20 5.06
CA ARG A 113 0.39 -0.23 5.98
C ARG A 113 1.76 -0.21 5.30
N LEU A 114 1.86 -0.65 4.06
CA LEU A 114 3.09 -0.59 3.27
C LEU A 114 3.58 0.84 3.09
N ILE A 115 2.68 1.77 2.69
CA ILE A 115 3.01 3.19 2.54
C ILE A 115 3.52 3.77 3.86
N HIS A 116 2.87 3.43 4.97
CA HIS A 116 3.31 3.85 6.30
C HIS A 116 4.71 3.32 6.63
N ARG A 117 4.98 2.02 6.39
CA ARG A 117 6.30 1.43 6.63
C ARG A 117 7.38 2.10 5.77
N LEU A 118 7.14 2.29 4.47
CA LEU A 118 8.07 2.99 3.57
C LEU A 118 8.38 4.41 4.06
N HIS A 119 7.39 5.14 4.58
CA HIS A 119 7.61 6.48 5.09
C HIS A 119 8.42 6.51 6.39
N TYR A 120 8.08 5.66 7.36
CA TYR A 120 8.66 5.72 8.71
C TYR A 120 9.94 4.88 8.89
N GLU A 121 10.06 3.75 8.19
CA GLU A 121 11.23 2.88 8.26
C GLU A 121 12.31 3.33 7.27
N GLU A 122 11.93 3.59 6.03
CA GLU A 122 12.87 3.95 4.94
C GLU A 122 12.98 5.48 4.73
N GLY A 123 12.19 6.28 5.44
CA GLY A 123 12.22 7.74 5.31
C GLY A 123 11.72 8.27 3.97
N LEU A 124 11.04 7.46 3.17
CA LEU A 124 10.63 7.83 1.82
C LEU A 124 9.56 8.93 1.85
N PRO A 125 9.73 10.03 1.09
CA PRO A 125 8.65 10.97 0.83
C PRO A 125 7.49 10.30 0.08
N ILE A 126 6.26 10.50 0.57
CA ILE A 126 5.05 9.95 -0.06
C ILE A 126 4.27 11.09 -0.75
N ILE A 127 4.07 10.95 -2.05
CA ILE A 127 3.30 11.88 -2.88
C ILE A 127 2.05 11.17 -3.37
N VAL A 128 0.88 11.80 -3.24
CA VAL A 128 -0.40 11.22 -3.66
C VAL A 128 -0.88 11.92 -4.92
N PHE A 129 -1.21 11.14 -5.94
CA PHE A 129 -1.72 11.56 -7.24
C PHE A 129 -3.08 10.92 -7.48
N THR A 130 -4.12 11.68 -7.17
CA THR A 130 -5.54 11.32 -7.27
C THR A 130 -6.27 12.26 -8.20
N ASP A 131 -7.49 11.89 -8.57
CA ASP A 131 -8.36 12.81 -9.30
C ASP A 131 -8.72 14.02 -8.42
N GLY A 132 -8.93 15.18 -9.07
CA GLY A 132 -9.20 16.46 -8.41
C GLY A 132 -10.61 16.59 -7.83
N ASP A 133 -11.19 15.49 -7.35
CA ASP A 133 -12.58 15.41 -6.87
C ASP A 133 -12.63 15.04 -5.37
N PRO A 134 -13.80 15.19 -4.71
CA PRO A 134 -13.94 14.86 -3.28
C PRO A 134 -13.55 13.44 -2.90
N TYR A 135 -13.62 12.48 -3.82
CA TYR A 135 -13.23 11.10 -3.58
C TYR A 135 -11.71 10.92 -3.57
N GLY A 136 -11.00 11.60 -4.49
CA GLY A 136 -9.54 11.68 -4.45
C GLY A 136 -9.01 12.28 -3.14
N TRP A 137 -9.64 13.35 -2.66
CA TRP A 137 -9.34 13.93 -1.33
C TRP A 137 -9.58 12.95 -0.18
N TYR A 138 -10.62 12.11 -0.28
CA TYR A 138 -10.89 11.07 0.70
C TYR A 138 -9.81 9.98 0.72
N ILE A 139 -9.30 9.57 -0.45
CA ILE A 139 -8.17 8.63 -0.56
C ILE A 139 -6.92 9.23 0.10
N TYR A 140 -6.60 10.48 -0.21
CA TYR A 140 -5.49 11.20 0.42
C TYR A 140 -5.63 11.23 1.95
N SER A 141 -6.82 11.60 2.45
CA SER A 141 -7.10 11.63 3.89
C SER A 141 -6.90 10.26 4.54
N THR A 142 -7.34 9.20 3.87
CA THR A 142 -7.22 7.82 4.37
C THR A 142 -5.77 7.34 4.42
N ILE A 143 -4.94 7.74 3.45
CA ILE A 143 -3.49 7.44 3.46
C ILE A 143 -2.79 8.20 4.57
N LYS A 144 -3.13 9.48 4.76
CA LYS A 144 -2.48 10.35 5.73
C LYS A 144 -2.84 10.04 7.18
N GLN A 145 -4.12 9.82 7.47
CA GLN A 145 -4.64 9.71 8.84
C GLN A 145 -5.01 8.28 9.25
N GLY A 146 -5.01 7.33 8.31
CA GLY A 146 -5.79 6.11 8.46
C GLY A 146 -7.27 6.37 8.16
N SER A 147 -8.08 5.30 7.99
CA SER A 147 -9.52 5.48 7.73
C SER A 147 -10.23 6.10 8.94
N ILE A 148 -11.30 6.86 8.70
CA ILE A 148 -12.12 7.59 9.69
C ILE A 148 -12.57 6.73 10.89
N ASN A 149 -12.72 5.40 10.73
CA ASN A 149 -13.00 4.51 11.88
C ASN A 149 -11.89 4.45 12.94
N LEU A 150 -10.65 4.84 12.61
CA LEU A 150 -9.57 5.01 13.59
C LEU A 150 -9.56 6.40 14.23
N ALA A 151 -10.08 7.41 13.52
CA ALA A 151 -10.06 8.80 13.96
C ALA A 151 -11.18 9.13 14.97
N TYR A 152 -12.25 8.33 15.03
CA TYR A 152 -13.31 8.50 16.04
C TYR A 152 -12.96 7.92 17.43
N LEU A 153 -11.76 7.34 17.58
CA LEU A 153 -11.29 6.68 18.80
C LEU A 153 -9.92 7.19 19.27
N SER A 154 -9.55 8.42 18.91
CA SER A 154 -8.42 9.16 19.51
C SER A 154 -8.85 9.84 20.81
#